data_AF-A0A497JUE6-F1
#
_entry.id   AF-A0A497JUE6-F1
#
_cell.length_a   1.000
_cell.length_b   1.000
_cell.length_c   1.000
_cell.angle_alpha   90.00
_cell.angle_beta   90.00
_cell.angle_gamma   90.00
#
_symmetry.space_group_name_H-M   'P 1'
#
loop_
_entity.id
_entity.type
_entity.pdbx_description
1 polymer ?
#
loop_
_entity_poly.entity_id
_entity_poly.type
_entity_poly.pdbx_seq_one_letter_code
_entity_poly.pdbx_strand_id
1 'polypeptide(L)'
;MARTLFISFHIDPRLIEKIKQADPDIEILYDPSLLGKPRYKNDQHGGPIARTPEQEEKIQGMMAEAEIMLGYVPGDYRDLGKWFPRLRWNQSPSAGIGWGVRRYGWIET
;
A
#
# COMPACT_ATOMS: atom_id res chain seq x y z
N MET A 1 14.59 4.54 14.56
CA MET A 1 14.60 4.34 13.10
C MET A 1 13.25 4.79 12.60
N ALA A 2 13.21 5.66 11.57
CA ALA A 2 11.94 6.07 10.97
C ALA A 2 11.27 4.85 10.34
N ARG A 3 9.96 4.71 10.53
CA ARG A 3 9.15 3.63 9.97
C ARG A 3 8.55 4.11 8.66
N THR A 4 8.61 3.30 7.61
CA THR A 4 8.02 3.64 6.31
C THR A 4 6.63 3.01 6.18
N LEU A 5 5.63 3.84 5.88
CA LEU A 5 4.24 3.43 5.66
C LEU A 5 3.86 3.66 4.20
N PHE A 6 3.62 2.57 3.47
CA PHE A 6 3.04 2.62 2.13
C PHE A 6 1.51 2.59 2.17
N ILE A 7 0.87 3.51 1.47
CA ILE A 7 -0.60 3.55 1.33
C ILE A 7 -0.96 3.20 -0.12
N SER A 8 -1.61 2.05 -0.31
CA SER A 8 -1.83 1.47 -1.64
C SER A 8 -3.19 1.82 -2.27
N PHE A 9 -3.94 2.74 -1.67
CA PHE A 9 -5.32 3.06 -2.06
C PHE A 9 -5.65 4.53 -1.78
N HIS A 10 -6.74 5.04 -2.37
CA HIS A 10 -7.19 6.42 -2.15
C HIS A 10 -7.67 6.63 -0.72
N ILE A 11 -6.98 7.51 0.01
CA ILE A 11 -7.32 7.88 1.38
C ILE A 11 -7.59 9.38 1.46
N ASP A 12 -8.53 9.78 2.32
CA ASP A 12 -8.78 11.19 2.60
C ASP A 12 -7.52 11.84 3.20
N PRO A 13 -7.02 12.96 2.65
CA PRO A 13 -5.81 13.62 3.15
C PRO A 13 -5.85 13.93 4.65
N ARG A 14 -7.04 14.19 5.22
CA ARG A 14 -7.19 14.45 6.66
C ARG A 14 -6.82 13.23 7.52
N LEU A 15 -6.92 12.02 6.97
CA LEU A 15 -6.49 10.80 7.66
C LEU A 15 -4.97 10.63 7.59
N ILE A 16 -4.32 11.08 6.50
CA ILE A 16 -2.86 11.12 6.40
C ILE A 16 -2.29 12.03 7.50
N GLU A 17 -2.89 13.20 7.69
CA GLU A 17 -2.48 14.12 8.77
C GLU A 17 -2.68 13.50 10.16
N LYS A 18 -3.76 12.74 10.38
CA LYS A 18 -3.95 12.00 11.64
C LYS A 18 -2.88 10.92 11.86
N ILE A 19 -2.44 10.23 10.80
CA ILE A 19 -1.36 9.25 10.89
C ILE A 19 -0.06 9.94 11.33
N LYS A 20 0.30 11.05 10.68
CA LYS A 20 1.50 11.84 11.07
C LYS A 20 1.41 12.41 12.49
N GLN A 21 0.23 12.81 12.94
CA GLN A 21 0.03 13.27 14.31
C GLN A 21 0.21 12.15 15.34
N ALA A 22 -0.20 10.93 15.00
CA ALA A 22 -0.04 9.78 15.88
C ALA A 22 1.41 9.28 15.94
N ASP A 23 2.15 9.41 14.83
CA ASP A 23 3.57 9.05 14.75
C ASP A 23 4.33 10.09 13.90
N PRO A 24 4.91 11.14 14.52
CA PRO A 24 5.61 12.20 13.80
C PRO A 24 6.86 11.75 13.02
N ASP A 25 7.45 10.62 13.41
CA ASP A 25 8.67 10.06 12.80
C ASP A 25 8.35 9.09 11.65
N ILE A 26 7.08 8.87 11.33
CA ILE A 26 6.67 7.98 10.23
C ILE A 26 6.88 8.64 8.87
N GLU A 27 7.54 7.94 7.97
CA GLU A 27 7.66 8.35 6.58
C GLU A 27 6.49 7.77 5.78
N ILE A 28 5.67 8.62 5.16
CA ILE A 28 4.50 8.19 4.39
C ILE A 28 4.85 8.14 2.90
N LEU A 29 4.84 6.93 2.36
CA LEU A 29 4.99 6.63 0.95
C LEU A 29 3.59 6.59 0.32
N TYR A 30 3.12 7.73 -0.16
CA TYR A 30 1.81 7.86 -0.81
C TYR A 30 1.89 8.82 -2.00
N ASP A 31 1.51 8.30 -3.16
CA ASP A 31 1.37 9.10 -4.39
C ASP A 31 0.06 8.71 -5.11
N PRO A 32 -0.99 9.55 -5.02
CA PRO A 32 -2.28 9.25 -5.66
C PRO A 32 -2.22 9.25 -7.19
N SER A 33 -1.17 9.80 -7.81
CA SER A 33 -0.99 9.77 -9.26
C SER A 33 -0.63 8.37 -9.80
N LEU A 34 -0.21 7.46 -8.92
CA LEU A 34 0.08 6.07 -9.24
C LEU A 34 -1.13 5.14 -9.08
N LEU A 35 -2.27 5.71 -8.67
CA LEU A 35 -3.53 5.00 -8.46
C LEU A 35 -4.53 5.34 -9.57
N GLY A 36 -5.42 4.41 -9.85
CA GLY A 36 -6.53 4.65 -10.76
C GLY A 36 -7.43 5.79 -10.28
N LYS A 37 -8.05 6.54 -11.21
CA LYS A 37 -8.92 7.67 -10.84
C LYS A 37 -10.15 7.17 -10.05
N PRO A 38 -10.50 7.77 -8.90
CA PRO A 38 -11.71 7.45 -8.17
C PRO A 38 -12.96 7.62 -9.03
N ARG A 39 -13.89 6.66 -9.01
CA ARG A 39 -15.14 6.72 -9.78
C ARG A 39 -16.29 7.37 -8.99
N TYR A 40 -16.22 7.30 -7.66
CA TYR A 40 -17.19 7.85 -6.74
C TYR A 40 -16.49 8.21 -5.41
N LYS A 41 -17.20 8.95 -4.55
CA LYS A 41 -16.68 9.33 -3.24
C LYS A 41 -16.38 8.08 -2.41
N ASN A 42 -15.18 8.02 -1.84
CA ASN A 42 -14.64 6.87 -1.08
C ASN A 42 -14.32 5.63 -1.93
N ASP A 43 -14.18 5.74 -3.26
CA ASP A 43 -13.61 4.66 -4.08
C ASP A 43 -12.12 4.50 -3.76
N GLN A 44 -11.79 3.53 -2.91
CA GLN A 44 -10.41 3.26 -2.48
C GLN A 44 -9.53 2.73 -3.64
N HIS A 45 -10.10 1.94 -4.54
CA HIS A 45 -9.34 1.27 -5.61
C HIS A 45 -9.18 2.15 -6.85
N GLY A 46 -10.17 3.00 -7.12
CA GLY A 46 -10.26 3.72 -8.38
C GLY A 46 -10.59 2.84 -9.57
N GLY A 47 -10.57 3.42 -10.77
CA GLY A 47 -10.67 2.71 -12.04
C GLY A 47 -9.36 2.02 -12.46
N PRO A 48 -9.32 1.34 -13.61
CA PRO A 48 -8.08 0.82 -14.19
C PRO A 48 -7.06 1.94 -14.41
N ILE A 49 -5.78 1.60 -14.26
CA ILE A 49 -4.65 2.47 -14.59
C ILE A 49 -3.63 1.69 -15.41
N ALA A 50 -3.11 2.32 -16.47
CA ALA A 50 -1.92 1.88 -17.16
C ALA A 50 -0.79 2.82 -16.72
N ARG A 51 0.06 2.34 -15.80
CA ARG A 51 1.21 3.12 -15.33
C ARG A 51 2.25 3.21 -16.44
N THR A 52 2.91 4.37 -16.56
CA THR A 52 4.14 4.46 -17.36
C THR A 52 5.26 3.65 -16.70
N PRO A 53 6.33 3.30 -17.42
CA PRO A 53 7.49 2.61 -16.83
C PRO A 53 8.05 3.34 -15.59
N GLU A 54 8.09 4.67 -15.61
CA GLU A 54 8.60 5.48 -14.50
C GLU A 54 7.66 5.47 -13.29
N GLN A 55 6.35 5.49 -13.54
CA GLN A 55 5.34 5.35 -12.48
C GLN A 55 5.39 3.95 -11.85
N GLU A 56 5.66 2.95 -12.67
CA GLU A 56 5.81 1.55 -12.26
C GLU A 56 7.08 1.35 -11.42
N GLU A 57 8.21 1.91 -11.84
CA GLU A 57 9.44 1.93 -11.04
C GLU A 57 9.24 2.67 -9.71
N LYS A 58 8.55 3.82 -9.73
CA LYS A 58 8.28 4.60 -8.53
C LYS A 58 7.44 3.84 -7.51
N ILE A 59 6.36 3.17 -7.94
CA ILE A 59 5.53 2.41 -7.01
C ILE A 59 6.29 1.20 -6.46
N GLN A 60 7.07 0.50 -7.31
CA GLN A 60 7.90 -0.62 -6.89
C GLN A 60 8.97 -0.19 -5.88
N GLY A 61 9.60 0.97 -6.07
CA GLY A 61 10.54 1.55 -5.10
C GLY A 61 9.88 1.84 -3.75
N MET A 62 8.67 2.43 -3.75
CA MET A 62 7.92 2.64 -2.52
C MET A 62 7.53 1.33 -1.83
N MET A 63 7.15 0.31 -2.60
CA MET A 63 6.83 -1.02 -2.07
C MET A 63 8.05 -1.70 -1.45
N ALA A 64 9.22 -1.56 -2.09
CA ALA A 64 10.46 -2.15 -1.62
C ALA A 64 10.93 -1.58 -0.28
N GLU A 65 10.73 -0.28 -0.07
CA GLU A 65 11.09 0.40 1.17
C GLU A 65 10.06 0.23 2.29
N ALA A 66 8.82 -0.18 1.98
CA ALA A 66 7.72 -0.23 2.93
C ALA A 66 7.96 -1.26 4.05
N GLU A 67 7.99 -0.79 5.30
CA GLU A 67 7.96 -1.65 6.50
C GLU A 67 6.52 -1.94 6.93
N ILE A 68 5.61 -0.99 6.68
CA ILE A 68 4.18 -1.10 6.97
C ILE A 68 3.42 -0.80 5.68
N MET A 69 2.36 -1.57 5.41
CA MET A 69 1.39 -1.26 4.36
C MET A 69 0.01 -1.02 4.97
N LEU A 70 -0.61 0.10 4.62
CA LEU A 70 -2.03 0.35 4.82
C LEU A 70 -2.75 0.16 3.48
N GLY A 71 -3.41 -0.99 3.31
CA GLY A 71 -4.14 -1.27 2.08
C GLY A 71 -4.18 -2.71 1.61
N TYR A 72 -3.93 -2.90 0.32
CA TYR A 72 -4.10 -4.15 -0.40
C TYR A 72 -2.87 -4.44 -1.25
N VAL A 73 -2.40 -5.69 -1.22
CA VAL A 73 -1.36 -6.16 -2.14
C VAL A 73 -2.02 -6.37 -3.51
N PRO A 74 -1.62 -5.64 -4.57
CA PRO A 74 -2.18 -5.87 -5.90
C PRO A 74 -1.80 -7.26 -6.42
N GLY A 75 -2.63 -7.81 -7.31
CA GLY A 75 -2.50 -9.20 -7.78
C GLY A 75 -1.13 -9.55 -8.36
N ASP A 76 -0.55 -8.62 -9.12
CA ASP A 76 0.73 -8.80 -9.81
C ASP A 76 1.94 -8.74 -8.87
N TYR A 77 1.74 -8.28 -7.62
CA TYR A 77 2.82 -8.14 -6.62
C TYR A 77 2.65 -9.04 -5.40
N ARG A 78 1.99 -10.19 -5.56
CA ARG A 78 1.75 -11.14 -4.45
C ARG A 78 2.99 -11.86 -3.94
N ASP A 79 4.07 -11.85 -4.70
CA ASP A 79 5.39 -12.29 -4.24
C ASP A 79 5.98 -11.21 -3.32
N LEU A 80 5.65 -11.29 -2.03
CA LEU A 80 6.08 -10.30 -1.05
C LEU A 80 7.60 -10.29 -0.85
N GLY A 81 8.27 -11.44 -0.94
CA GLY A 81 9.73 -11.50 -0.81
C GLY A 81 10.44 -10.71 -1.91
N LYS A 82 9.86 -10.71 -3.12
CA LYS A 82 10.36 -9.91 -4.24
C LYS A 82 9.99 -8.43 -4.13
N TRP A 83 8.72 -8.11 -3.89
CA TRP A 83 8.20 -6.76 -4.07
C TRP A 83 8.09 -5.94 -2.79
N PHE A 84 8.07 -6.60 -1.64
CA PHE A 84 7.92 -6.03 -0.31
C PHE A 84 8.95 -6.64 0.68
N PRO A 85 10.25 -6.68 0.35
CA PRO A 85 11.27 -7.40 1.13
C PRO A 85 11.43 -6.90 2.57
N ARG A 86 10.95 -5.69 2.88
CA ARG A 86 11.03 -5.07 4.21
C ARG A 86 9.71 -5.09 4.98
N LEU A 87 8.63 -5.54 4.37
CA LEU A 87 7.29 -5.44 4.93
C LEU A 87 7.14 -6.36 6.14
N ARG A 88 6.80 -5.76 7.28
CA ARG A 88 6.59 -6.44 8.57
C ARG A 88 5.13 -6.47 8.97
N TRP A 89 4.32 -5.52 8.47
CA TRP A 89 2.92 -5.42 8.84
C TRP A 89 2.06 -4.89 7.70
N ASN A 90 0.97 -5.61 7.39
CA ASN A 90 -0.08 -5.14 6.49
C ASN A 90 -1.38 -4.93 7.29
N GLN A 91 -1.81 -3.67 7.41
CA GLN A 91 -3.13 -3.31 7.89
C GLN A 91 -4.09 -3.17 6.70
N SER A 92 -4.86 -4.22 6.42
CA SER A 92 -5.81 -4.21 5.31
C SER A 92 -7.26 -3.97 5.78
N PRO A 93 -8.01 -3.03 5.17
CA PRO A 93 -9.37 -2.73 5.61
C PRO A 93 -10.44 -3.75 5.14
N SER A 94 -10.08 -4.80 4.38
CA SER A 94 -11.04 -5.82 3.93
C SER A 94 -11.23 -6.95 4.94
N ALA A 95 -12.49 -7.24 5.27
CA ALA A 95 -12.89 -8.34 6.14
C ALA A 95 -12.47 -9.75 5.62
N GLY A 96 -12.09 -9.87 4.33
CA GLY A 96 -11.68 -11.14 3.71
C GLY A 96 -10.18 -11.40 3.65
N ILE A 97 -9.33 -10.44 4.06
CA ILE A 97 -7.88 -10.53 3.85
C ILE A 97 -7.25 -11.74 4.56
N GLY A 98 -7.76 -12.14 5.73
CA GLY A 98 -7.22 -13.25 6.51
C GLY A 98 -7.23 -14.59 5.75
N TRP A 99 -8.23 -14.81 4.88
CA TRP A 99 -8.26 -15.99 4.02
C TRP A 99 -7.25 -15.89 2.87
N GLY A 100 -7.04 -14.67 2.35
CA GLY A 100 -6.00 -14.37 1.36
C GLY A 100 -4.59 -14.65 1.86
N VAL A 101 -4.28 -14.26 3.10
CA VAL A 101 -2.97 -14.53 3.74
C VAL A 101 -2.63 -16.02 3.67
N ARG A 102 -3.58 -16.91 4.02
CA ARG A 102 -3.37 -18.36 3.93
C ARG A 102 -3.18 -18.84 2.50
N ARG A 103 -4.04 -18.37 1.59
CA ARG A 103 -4.02 -18.77 0.18
C ARG A 103 -2.72 -18.39 -0.53
N TYR A 104 -2.11 -17.26 -0.16
CA TYR A 104 -0.89 -16.76 -0.78
C TYR A 104 0.39 -17.13 -0.02
N GLY A 105 0.29 -17.89 1.08
CA GLY A 105 1.44 -18.37 1.84
C GLY A 105 2.12 -17.32 2.72
N TRP A 106 1.45 -16.22 3.06
CA TRP A 106 2.02 -15.12 3.84
C TRP A 106 1.98 -15.34 5.37
N ILE A 107 1.76 -16.57 5.82
CA ILE A 107 1.64 -16.90 7.25
C ILE A 107 3.04 -16.96 7.91
N GLU A 108 4.08 -17.24 7.13
CA GLU A 108 5.44 -17.52 7.59
C GLU A 108 6.47 -16.50 7.09
N THR A 109 6.00 -15.42 6.44
CA THR A 109 6.83 -14.35 5.87
C THR A 109 7.25 -13.33 6.92
#